data_AF-A0A820R7Z7-F1
#
_entry.id   AF-A0A820R7Z7-F1
#
_cell.length_a   1.000
_cell.length_b   1.000
_cell.length_c   1.000
_cell.angle_alpha   90.00
_cell.angle_beta   90.00
_cell.angle_gamma   90.00
#
_symmetry.space_group_name_H-M   'P 1'
#
loop_
_entity.id
_entity.type
_entity.pdbx_description
1 polymer ?
#
loop_
_entity_poly.entity_id
_entity_poly.type
_entity_poly.pdbx_seq_one_letter_code
_entity_poly.pdbx_strand_id
1 'polypeptide(L)'
;MLRNFDELNQNFEHLQRTRVDNKGASTTLVKNNIASFMEAVDIMKDIRRLSADDRKKNFYEPVIKLIEEISRIAHSMYDTDLARKDYSDTIRNALNVIQRYKFIFHLPQTIERSVKREEYEKVINDLVRARAAFETVDSKVFRNIQREVEQQIQNLRTLFRQRLTEFPSSIDDQKLFIRYLHSLDPRADPAWDCIIHQKAALIDVLRSCAVDPKQQQQQQSHEIKLHIHDQATAMVDQACDVLTTAFPDLWYLIQLYIKRKLYPLSERSEEIDRTYMHKAPEFLALTKEIIQTFVSVVRLNLLSRLTTTKSDMTPTQDDELYANADETYQRVKTLPHCVQNCRLCILRLVSLDIQVDFKKDLQELMFDLRLECFKVIMDHACLEVSRLNTQETWELEYDEQLGSHTKLPNLFHDMVVTKANIINENVLSANVIKGERKFFEDKEATKQAAIAVYRLLGDFASVFQMLIKDCSSSTSNSIEPLSSSTIMINSSEHLSKTMCLVIILNNFAYTRRFILPRLKKLFLNYGFRGMDRVYDETEIIYKRVDEQSFINI
;
A
#
# COMPACT_ATOMS: atom_id res chain seq x y z
N MET A 1 21.21 -118.64 39.97
CA MET A 1 20.21 -119.32 40.82
C MET A 1 20.78 -120.29 41.86
N LEU A 2 22.11 -120.53 41.93
CA LEU A 2 22.72 -121.37 42.99
C LEU A 2 23.36 -120.57 44.16
N ARG A 3 23.52 -119.24 44.07
CA ARG A 3 24.07 -118.41 45.18
C ARG A 3 23.06 -118.10 46.30
N ASN A 4 21.76 -118.03 46.01
CA ASN A 4 20.75 -117.66 47.00
C ASN A 4 20.42 -118.78 48.00
N PHE A 5 20.58 -120.06 47.64
CA PHE A 5 20.20 -121.15 48.56
C PHE A 5 21.27 -121.39 49.62
N ASP A 6 22.56 -121.34 49.24
CA ASP A 6 23.67 -121.42 50.20
C ASP A 6 23.72 -120.20 51.11
N GLU A 7 23.46 -118.99 50.59
CA GLU A 7 23.31 -117.80 51.43
C GLU A 7 22.09 -117.89 52.35
N LEU A 8 20.96 -118.45 51.92
CA LEU A 8 19.81 -118.63 52.81
C LEU A 8 20.12 -119.65 53.91
N ASN A 9 20.83 -120.73 53.59
CA ASN A 9 21.18 -121.76 54.55
C ASN A 9 22.26 -121.27 55.53
N GLN A 10 23.23 -120.50 55.05
CA GLN A 10 24.20 -119.80 55.90
C GLN A 10 23.53 -118.73 56.76
N ASN A 11 22.59 -117.94 56.24
CA ASN A 11 21.85 -116.96 57.03
C ASN A 11 20.90 -117.61 58.03
N PHE A 12 20.30 -118.77 57.70
CA PHE A 12 19.48 -119.55 58.62
C PHE A 12 20.32 -120.18 59.73
N GLU A 13 21.45 -120.80 59.40
CA GLU A 13 22.45 -121.29 60.37
C GLU A 13 22.99 -120.14 61.24
N HIS A 14 23.28 -118.98 60.64
CA HIS A 14 23.75 -117.80 61.36
C HIS A 14 22.67 -117.23 62.29
N LEU A 15 21.41 -117.16 61.85
CA LEU A 15 20.28 -116.75 62.70
C LEU A 15 19.99 -117.78 63.79
N GLN A 16 20.15 -119.07 63.53
CA GLN A 16 19.94 -120.12 64.52
C GLN A 16 21.06 -120.14 65.57
N ARG A 17 22.33 -120.00 65.15
CA ARG A 17 23.48 -119.81 66.05
C ARG A 17 23.33 -118.52 66.86
N THR A 18 23.03 -117.40 66.21
CA THR A 18 22.80 -116.12 66.89
C THR A 18 21.61 -116.20 67.86
N ARG A 19 20.56 -116.98 67.56
CA ARG A 19 19.40 -117.19 68.45
C ARG A 19 19.72 -118.13 69.62
N VAL A 20 20.62 -119.10 69.46
CA VAL A 20 21.04 -120.03 70.53
C VAL A 20 22.09 -119.37 71.43
N ASP A 21 23.08 -118.69 70.86
CA ASP A 21 24.09 -117.91 71.59
C ASP A 21 23.44 -116.73 72.34
N ASN A 22 22.44 -116.07 71.73
CA ASN A 22 21.65 -115.05 72.44
C ASN A 22 20.53 -115.63 73.32
N LYS A 23 20.19 -116.92 73.30
CA LYS A 23 19.17 -117.45 74.23
C LYS A 23 19.66 -117.42 75.68
N GLY A 24 20.95 -117.63 75.93
CA GLY A 24 21.52 -117.52 77.28
C GLY A 24 21.73 -116.07 77.73
N ALA A 25 22.43 -115.27 76.91
CA ALA A 25 22.79 -113.89 77.21
C ALA A 25 21.62 -112.90 77.03
N SER A 26 20.77 -113.06 76.00
CA SER A 26 19.61 -112.20 75.78
C SER A 26 18.46 -112.54 76.71
N THR A 27 18.25 -113.79 77.16
CA THR A 27 17.21 -114.03 78.19
C THR A 27 17.60 -113.53 79.58
N THR A 28 18.88 -113.50 79.94
CA THR A 28 19.35 -112.88 81.19
C THR A 28 19.39 -111.35 81.09
N LEU A 29 19.87 -110.78 79.99
CA LEU A 29 19.83 -109.33 79.74
C LEU A 29 18.39 -108.81 79.65
N VAL A 30 17.50 -109.53 78.96
CA VAL A 30 16.07 -109.19 78.91
C VAL A 30 15.47 -109.41 80.29
N LYS A 31 15.62 -110.56 80.96
CA LYS A 31 15.02 -110.75 82.31
C LYS A 31 15.45 -109.70 83.34
N ASN A 32 16.71 -109.29 83.34
CA ASN A 32 17.21 -108.27 84.26
C ASN A 32 16.78 -106.85 83.87
N ASN A 33 16.46 -106.59 82.60
CA ASN A 33 16.11 -105.27 82.08
C ASN A 33 14.74 -105.23 81.36
N ILE A 34 13.82 -106.15 81.69
CA ILE A 34 12.46 -106.18 81.10
C ILE A 34 11.77 -104.84 81.31
N ALA A 35 11.97 -104.23 82.49
CA ALA A 35 11.41 -102.92 82.81
C ALA A 35 11.90 -101.84 81.84
N SER A 36 13.22 -101.76 81.60
CA SER A 36 13.81 -100.78 80.67
C SER A 36 13.42 -101.04 79.21
N PHE A 37 13.25 -102.31 78.81
CA PHE A 37 12.76 -102.65 77.48
C PHE A 37 11.28 -102.33 77.29
N MET A 38 10.43 -102.61 78.29
CA MET A 38 9.02 -102.22 78.29
C MET A 38 8.89 -100.70 78.28
N GLU A 39 9.69 -100.00 79.07
CA GLU A 39 9.75 -98.54 79.09
C GLU A 39 10.22 -98.00 77.74
N ALA A 40 11.25 -98.57 77.12
CA ALA A 40 11.69 -98.18 75.77
C ALA A 40 10.62 -98.46 74.71
N VAL A 41 9.87 -99.56 74.82
CA VAL A 41 8.78 -99.90 73.92
C VAL A 41 7.57 -98.98 74.12
N ASP A 42 7.24 -98.63 75.36
CA ASP A 42 6.17 -97.68 75.67
C ASP A 42 6.57 -96.26 75.26
N ILE A 43 7.82 -95.84 75.49
CA ILE A 43 8.39 -94.60 74.93
C ILE A 43 8.33 -94.62 73.40
N MET A 44 8.65 -95.73 72.74
CA MET A 44 8.54 -95.83 71.28
C MET A 44 7.08 -95.77 70.81
N LYS A 45 6.14 -96.35 71.54
CA LYS A 45 4.70 -96.23 71.26
C LYS A 45 4.20 -94.82 71.50
N ASP A 46 4.69 -94.14 72.52
CA ASP A 46 4.35 -92.74 72.84
C ASP A 46 4.95 -91.78 71.82
N ILE A 47 6.19 -91.99 71.37
CA ILE A 47 6.80 -91.25 70.25
C ILE A 47 6.00 -91.48 68.97
N ARG A 48 5.54 -92.72 68.71
CA ARG A 48 4.71 -93.02 67.54
C ARG A 48 3.34 -92.36 67.64
N ARG A 49 2.74 -92.26 68.84
CA ARG A 49 1.52 -91.47 69.10
C ARG A 49 1.75 -89.98 68.88
N LEU A 50 2.84 -89.42 69.42
CA LEU A 50 3.24 -88.02 69.24
C LEU A 50 3.54 -87.68 67.78
N SER A 51 4.04 -88.64 67.00
CA SER A 51 4.32 -88.46 65.57
C SER A 51 3.12 -88.70 64.65
N ALA A 52 2.08 -89.41 65.11
CA ALA A 52 0.81 -89.59 64.42
C ALA A 52 -0.21 -88.50 64.76
N ASP A 53 0.11 -87.64 65.73
CA ASP A 53 -0.67 -86.46 66.10
C ASP A 53 -0.50 -85.38 65.00
N ASP A 54 -1.58 -85.07 64.29
CA ASP A 54 -1.69 -84.08 63.20
C ASP A 54 -1.38 -82.62 63.62
N ARG A 55 -0.73 -82.41 64.78
CA ARG A 55 -0.41 -81.10 65.35
C ARG A 55 0.68 -80.33 64.59
N LYS A 56 1.37 -80.93 63.61
CA LYS A 56 2.31 -80.20 62.74
C LYS A 56 1.61 -79.18 61.84
N LYS A 57 0.34 -79.37 61.45
CA LYS A 57 -0.46 -78.31 60.81
C LYS A 57 -0.89 -77.25 61.84
N ASN A 58 -1.34 -77.70 63.02
CA ASN A 58 -1.78 -76.81 64.12
C ASN A 58 -0.66 -76.04 64.86
N PHE A 59 0.63 -76.29 64.59
CA PHE A 59 1.73 -75.53 65.23
C PHE A 59 2.07 -74.25 64.46
N TYR A 60 1.95 -74.26 63.14
CA TYR A 60 2.14 -73.08 62.30
C TYR A 60 0.85 -72.28 62.13
N GLU A 61 -0.32 -72.91 62.25
CA GLU A 61 -1.63 -72.23 62.21
C GLU A 61 -1.73 -71.01 63.15
N PRO A 62 -1.28 -71.05 64.42
CA PRO A 62 -1.33 -69.91 65.33
C PRO A 62 -0.31 -68.83 64.97
N VAL A 63 0.85 -69.22 64.41
CA VAL A 63 1.89 -68.28 63.96
C VAL A 63 1.46 -67.58 62.68
N ILE A 64 0.87 -68.31 61.73
CA ILE A 64 0.28 -67.74 60.51
C ILE A 64 -0.87 -66.82 60.88
N LYS A 65 -1.77 -67.24 61.78
CA LYS A 65 -2.83 -66.38 62.30
C LYS A 65 -2.27 -65.14 63.00
N LEU A 66 -1.19 -65.26 63.76
CA LEU A 66 -0.53 -64.11 64.40
C LEU A 66 0.11 -63.17 63.36
N ILE A 67 0.73 -63.70 62.30
CA ILE A 67 1.32 -62.90 61.21
C ILE A 67 0.24 -62.23 60.37
N GLU A 68 -0.87 -62.92 60.09
CA GLU A 68 -2.04 -62.35 59.42
C GLU A 68 -2.69 -61.26 60.30
N GLU A 69 -2.79 -61.49 61.60
CA GLU A 69 -3.28 -60.51 62.58
C GLU A 69 -2.36 -59.28 62.64
N ILE A 70 -1.03 -59.49 62.71
CA ILE A 70 -0.03 -58.42 62.67
C ILE A 70 -0.08 -57.67 61.34
N SER A 71 -0.25 -58.37 60.21
CA SER A 71 -0.36 -57.75 58.89
C SER A 71 -1.64 -56.94 58.77
N ARG A 72 -2.75 -57.44 59.33
CA ARG A 72 -4.03 -56.73 59.39
C ARG A 72 -3.93 -55.48 60.25
N ILE A 73 -3.27 -55.57 61.40
CA ILE A 73 -2.99 -54.43 62.27
C ILE A 73 -2.05 -53.44 61.56
N ALA A 74 -1.01 -53.91 60.88
CA ALA A 74 -0.08 -53.07 60.14
C ALA A 74 -0.77 -52.33 58.98
N HIS A 75 -1.61 -52.99 58.19
CA HIS A 75 -2.43 -52.33 57.17
C HIS A 75 -3.40 -51.33 57.81
N SER A 76 -4.10 -51.71 58.89
CA SER A 76 -4.97 -50.79 59.62
C SER A 76 -4.25 -49.56 60.17
N MET A 77 -2.98 -49.69 60.57
CA MET A 77 -2.19 -48.58 61.10
C MET A 77 -1.57 -47.74 59.97
N TYR A 78 -0.89 -48.39 59.02
CA TYR A 78 -0.08 -47.72 58.00
C TYR A 78 -0.84 -47.28 56.76
N ASP A 79 -1.97 -47.90 56.38
CA ASP A 79 -2.72 -47.45 55.18
C ASP A 79 -3.19 -46.00 55.36
N THR A 80 -3.58 -45.63 56.58
CA THR A 80 -3.97 -44.26 56.93
C THR A 80 -2.79 -43.29 56.84
N ASP A 81 -1.61 -43.70 57.29
CA ASP A 81 -0.40 -42.86 57.27
C ASP A 81 0.22 -42.78 55.87
N LEU A 82 0.17 -43.85 55.08
CA LEU A 82 0.53 -43.88 53.67
C LEU A 82 -0.39 -42.96 52.86
N ALA A 83 -1.70 -43.02 53.07
CA ALA A 83 -2.64 -42.12 52.41
C ALA A 83 -2.39 -40.65 52.79
N ARG A 84 -2.06 -40.36 54.06
CA ARG A 84 -1.68 -39.01 54.50
C ARG A 84 -0.36 -38.54 53.88
N LYS A 85 0.61 -39.45 53.74
CA LYS A 85 1.88 -39.16 53.05
C LYS A 85 1.64 -38.89 51.58
N ASP A 86 0.89 -39.73 50.88
CA ASP A 86 0.56 -39.54 49.47
C ASP A 86 -0.21 -38.22 49.25
N TYR A 87 -1.11 -37.86 50.16
CA TYR A 87 -1.79 -36.58 50.14
C TYR A 87 -0.81 -35.40 50.35
N SER A 88 0.12 -35.52 51.30
CA SER A 88 1.16 -34.52 51.55
C SER A 88 2.10 -34.36 50.36
N ASP A 89 2.51 -35.46 49.73
CA ASP A 89 3.36 -35.47 48.54
C ASP A 89 2.62 -34.89 47.33
N THR A 90 1.31 -35.14 47.22
CA THR A 90 0.45 -34.51 46.20
C THR A 90 0.36 -32.99 46.41
N ILE A 91 0.15 -32.52 47.64
CA ILE A 91 0.16 -31.09 47.97
C ILE A 91 1.52 -30.49 47.65
N ARG A 92 2.61 -31.17 48.02
CA ARG A 92 3.98 -30.70 47.79
C ARG A 92 4.29 -30.61 46.29
N ASN A 93 3.86 -31.59 45.50
CA ASN A 93 4.02 -31.59 44.05
C ASN A 93 3.20 -30.47 43.40
N ALA A 94 1.93 -30.30 43.81
CA ALA A 94 1.08 -29.21 43.35
C ALA A 94 1.69 -27.83 43.67
N LEU A 95 2.21 -27.64 44.89
CA LEU A 95 2.87 -26.40 45.29
C LEU A 95 4.11 -26.12 44.45
N ASN A 96 4.94 -27.13 44.18
CA ASN A 96 6.12 -27.00 43.33
C ASN A 96 5.75 -26.61 41.89
N VAL A 97 4.69 -27.20 41.32
CA VAL A 97 4.18 -26.85 39.99
C VAL A 97 3.68 -25.39 39.97
N ILE A 98 2.91 -24.97 40.98
CA ILE A 98 2.41 -23.59 41.09
C ILE A 98 3.56 -22.59 41.26
N GLN A 99 4.59 -22.92 42.04
CA GLN A 99 5.75 -22.04 42.23
C GLN A 99 6.61 -21.95 40.96
N ARG A 100 6.87 -23.09 40.28
CA ARG A 100 7.65 -23.14 39.04
C ARG A 100 6.96 -22.42 37.89
N TYR A 101 5.64 -22.55 37.78
CA TYR A 101 4.83 -21.94 36.72
C TYR A 101 4.04 -20.71 37.19
N LYS A 102 4.43 -20.09 38.31
CA LYS A 102 3.77 -18.89 38.86
C LYS A 102 3.56 -17.83 37.77
N PHE A 103 4.57 -17.63 36.93
CA PHE A 103 4.52 -16.72 35.78
C PHE A 103 3.36 -17.00 34.82
N ILE A 104 3.08 -18.28 34.49
CA ILE A 104 2.01 -18.66 33.55
C ILE A 104 0.63 -18.26 34.08
N PHE A 105 0.39 -18.38 35.39
CA PHE A 105 -0.88 -17.98 36.01
C PHE A 105 -1.08 -16.47 36.06
N HIS A 106 0.01 -15.69 36.10
CA HIS A 106 -0.05 -14.22 36.10
C HIS A 106 0.04 -13.64 34.68
N LEU A 107 0.30 -14.48 33.68
CA LEU A 107 0.51 -14.09 32.30
C LEU A 107 -0.70 -13.34 31.70
N PRO A 108 -1.95 -13.83 31.84
CA PRO A 108 -3.11 -13.14 31.24
C PRO A 108 -3.29 -11.72 31.80
N GLN A 109 -3.13 -11.54 33.11
CA GLN A 109 -3.20 -10.22 33.75
C GLN A 109 -2.04 -9.31 33.36
N THR A 110 -0.85 -9.88 33.19
CA THR A 110 0.34 -9.11 32.79
C THR A 110 0.22 -8.66 31.34
N ILE A 111 -0.29 -9.52 30.46
CA ILE A 111 -0.60 -9.18 29.07
C ILE A 111 -1.64 -8.06 29.03
N GLU A 112 -2.76 -8.20 29.74
CA GLU A 112 -3.81 -7.17 29.73
C GLU A 112 -3.31 -5.80 30.22
N ARG A 113 -2.48 -5.79 31.27
CA ARG A 113 -1.85 -4.55 31.78
C ARG A 113 -0.82 -3.97 30.81
N SER A 114 -0.06 -4.81 30.13
CA SER A 114 0.99 -4.39 29.21
C SER A 114 0.42 -3.90 27.88
N VAL A 115 -0.70 -4.47 27.43
CA VAL A 115 -1.49 -3.96 26.29
C VAL A 115 -2.06 -2.57 26.58
N LYS A 116 -2.57 -2.34 27.80
CA LYS A 116 -3.04 -1.00 28.23
C LYS A 116 -1.93 0.04 28.35
N ARG A 117 -0.66 -0.39 28.45
CA ARG A 117 0.52 0.48 28.55
C ARG A 117 1.30 0.60 27.24
N GLU A 118 0.82 0.01 26.16
CA GLU A 118 1.48 -0.04 24.85
C GLU A 118 2.89 -0.67 24.85
N GLU A 119 3.23 -1.45 25.88
CA GLU A 119 4.52 -2.14 26.01
C GLU A 119 4.53 -3.48 25.25
N TYR A 120 4.30 -3.43 23.93
CA TYR A 120 4.09 -4.61 23.09
C TYR A 120 5.30 -5.56 23.00
N GLU A 121 6.52 -5.04 23.13
CA GLU A 121 7.74 -5.86 23.12
C GLU A 121 7.82 -6.81 24.33
N LYS A 122 7.42 -6.33 25.52
CA LYS A 122 7.37 -7.14 26.73
C LYS A 122 6.32 -8.24 26.60
N VAL A 123 5.16 -7.90 26.05
CA VAL A 123 4.08 -8.85 25.77
C VAL A 123 4.57 -9.99 24.88
N ILE A 124 5.32 -9.69 23.83
CA ILE A 124 5.83 -10.72 22.91
C ILE A 124 6.87 -11.61 23.58
N ASN A 125 7.81 -11.03 24.32
CA ASN A 125 8.80 -11.81 25.06
C ASN A 125 8.15 -12.73 26.10
N ASP A 126 7.12 -12.24 26.79
CA ASP A 126 6.34 -13.02 27.75
C ASP A 126 5.54 -14.14 27.06
N LEU A 127 5.00 -13.89 25.87
CA LEU A 127 4.28 -14.88 25.07
C LEU A 127 5.21 -15.96 24.49
N VAL A 128 6.41 -15.59 24.03
CA VAL A 128 7.42 -16.56 23.57
C VAL A 128 7.88 -17.45 24.73
N ARG A 129 8.14 -16.86 25.90
CA ARG A 129 8.46 -17.62 27.13
C ARG A 129 7.32 -18.52 27.56
N ALA A 130 6.09 -18.05 27.47
CA ALA A 130 4.91 -18.85 27.80
C ALA A 130 4.78 -20.04 26.85
N ARG A 131 4.96 -19.84 25.54
CA ARG A 131 4.91 -20.91 24.53
C ARG A 131 5.93 -22.01 24.81
N ALA A 132 7.18 -21.63 25.09
CA ALA A 132 8.24 -22.59 25.46
C ALA A 132 7.91 -23.35 26.76
N ALA A 133 7.26 -22.71 27.72
CA ALA A 133 6.87 -23.35 28.97
C ALA A 133 5.70 -24.33 28.79
N PHE A 134 4.76 -24.05 27.88
CA PHE A 134 3.62 -24.93 27.60
C PHE A 134 4.00 -26.24 26.88
N GLU A 135 5.12 -26.29 26.14
CA GLU A 135 5.60 -27.54 25.52
C GLU A 135 6.03 -28.61 26.54
N THR A 136 6.25 -28.22 27.81
CA THR A 136 6.81 -29.11 28.83
C THR A 136 5.78 -29.75 29.78
N VAL A 137 4.51 -29.29 29.79
CA VAL A 137 3.51 -29.75 30.78
C VAL A 137 2.09 -29.87 30.20
N ASP A 138 1.61 -31.11 30.08
CA ASP A 138 0.23 -31.43 29.71
C ASP A 138 -0.65 -31.67 30.94
N SER A 139 -1.41 -30.66 31.37
CA SER A 139 -2.48 -30.83 32.38
C SER A 139 -3.75 -30.09 31.97
N LYS A 140 -4.92 -30.53 32.47
CA LYS A 140 -6.22 -29.89 32.18
C LYS A 140 -6.26 -28.40 32.59
N VAL A 141 -5.57 -28.03 33.66
CA VAL A 141 -5.50 -26.63 34.13
C VAL A 141 -4.66 -25.78 33.17
N PHE A 142 -3.51 -26.31 32.73
CA PHE A 142 -2.68 -25.64 31.72
C PHE A 142 -3.41 -25.47 30.39
N ARG A 143 -4.27 -26.42 29.98
CA ARG A 143 -5.11 -26.27 28.78
C ARG A 143 -6.10 -25.11 28.85
N ASN A 144 -6.69 -24.85 30.02
CA ASN A 144 -7.60 -23.71 30.17
C ASN A 144 -6.85 -22.38 30.09
N ILE A 145 -5.68 -22.29 30.73
CA ILE A 145 -4.83 -21.10 30.67
C ILE A 145 -4.28 -20.92 29.26
N GLN A 146 -3.86 -21.99 28.59
CA GLN A 146 -3.42 -21.97 27.20
C GLN A 146 -4.54 -21.46 26.27
N ARG A 147 -5.80 -21.84 26.51
CA ARG A 147 -6.95 -21.32 25.75
C ARG A 147 -7.13 -19.81 25.96
N GLU A 148 -7.01 -19.34 27.20
CA GLU A 148 -7.14 -17.93 27.53
C GLU A 148 -5.97 -17.10 26.98
N VAL A 149 -4.75 -17.62 27.06
CA VAL A 149 -3.55 -17.01 26.44
C VAL A 149 -3.68 -16.99 24.92
N GLU A 150 -4.14 -18.06 24.27
CA GLU A 150 -4.36 -18.08 22.81
C GLU A 150 -5.46 -17.10 22.40
N GLN A 151 -6.51 -16.93 23.21
CA GLN A 151 -7.54 -15.92 22.97
C GLN A 151 -6.98 -14.49 23.08
N GLN A 152 -6.11 -14.23 24.06
CA GLN A 152 -5.41 -12.95 24.20
C GLN A 152 -4.43 -12.71 23.04
N ILE A 153 -3.71 -13.74 22.58
CA ILE A 153 -2.87 -13.67 21.37
C ILE A 153 -3.75 -13.32 20.16
N GLN A 154 -4.93 -13.92 20.03
CA GLN A 154 -5.84 -13.62 18.92
C GLN A 154 -6.36 -12.18 18.97
N ASN A 155 -6.71 -11.67 20.14
CA ASN A 155 -7.10 -10.26 20.32
C ASN A 155 -5.95 -9.30 19.98
N LEU A 156 -4.72 -9.64 20.37
CA LEU A 156 -3.52 -8.88 20.00
C LEU A 156 -3.27 -8.92 18.50
N ARG A 157 -3.46 -10.08 17.84
CA ARG A 157 -3.37 -10.20 16.38
C ARG A 157 -4.39 -9.30 15.69
N THR A 158 -5.63 -9.26 16.15
CA THR A 158 -6.65 -8.37 15.56
C THR A 158 -6.31 -6.90 15.79
N LEU A 159 -5.78 -6.54 16.96
CA LEU A 159 -5.36 -5.18 17.26
C LEU A 159 -4.19 -4.75 16.36
N PHE A 160 -3.15 -5.57 16.22
CA PHE A 160 -2.03 -5.26 15.34
C PHE A 160 -2.45 -5.22 13.86
N ARG A 161 -3.38 -6.08 13.42
CA ARG A 161 -3.94 -5.99 12.07
C ARG A 161 -4.74 -4.71 11.88
N GLN A 162 -5.55 -4.29 12.85
CA GLN A 162 -6.27 -3.02 12.81
C GLN A 162 -5.32 -1.82 12.75
N ARG A 163 -4.27 -1.80 13.58
CA ARG A 163 -3.25 -0.77 13.55
C ARG A 163 -2.46 -0.76 12.24
N LEU A 164 -2.19 -1.91 11.63
CA LEU A 164 -1.57 -1.99 10.30
C LEU A 164 -2.48 -1.53 9.16
N THR A 165 -3.81 -1.55 9.36
CA THR A 165 -4.78 -1.00 8.41
C THR A 165 -5.02 0.50 8.56
N GLU A 166 -4.51 1.14 9.62
CA GLU A 166 -4.57 2.60 9.77
C GLU A 166 -3.68 3.25 8.70
N PHE A 167 -4.28 4.01 7.78
CA PHE A 167 -3.59 4.75 6.72
C PHE A 167 -3.84 6.26 6.90
N PRO A 168 -2.80 7.11 6.93
CA PRO A 168 -1.36 6.83 6.80
C PRO A 168 -0.69 6.45 8.14
N SER A 169 0.09 5.36 8.15
CA SER A 169 0.94 4.95 9.29
C SER A 169 2.42 5.16 8.98
N SER A 170 3.24 5.49 9.98
CA SER A 170 4.71 5.60 9.80
C SER A 170 5.31 4.26 9.37
N ILE A 171 6.30 4.30 8.47
CA ILE A 171 7.06 3.11 8.05
C ILE A 171 7.63 2.36 9.25
N ASP A 172 8.09 3.08 10.29
CA ASP A 172 8.73 2.45 11.44
C ASP A 172 7.73 1.71 12.32
N ASP A 173 6.51 2.24 12.46
CA ASP A 173 5.41 1.56 13.14
C ASP A 173 4.97 0.32 12.34
N GLN A 174 4.90 0.43 11.01
CA GLN A 174 4.59 -0.70 10.13
C GLN A 174 5.64 -1.82 10.27
N LYS A 175 6.95 -1.49 10.24
CA LYS A 175 8.02 -2.47 10.49
C LYS A 175 7.90 -3.11 11.86
N LEU A 176 7.59 -2.32 12.88
CA LEU A 176 7.45 -2.78 14.26
C LEU A 176 6.29 -3.77 14.39
N PHE A 177 5.10 -3.42 13.89
CA PHE A 177 3.93 -4.28 13.92
C PHE A 177 4.09 -5.54 13.04
N ILE A 178 4.79 -5.45 11.90
CA ILE A 178 5.13 -6.62 11.08
C ILE A 178 6.02 -7.59 11.87
N ARG A 179 7.05 -7.08 12.56
CA ARG A 179 7.92 -7.91 13.42
C ARG A 179 7.14 -8.55 14.56
N TYR A 180 6.25 -7.79 15.18
CA TYR A 180 5.40 -8.26 16.25
C TYR A 180 4.45 -9.36 15.79
N LEU A 181 3.77 -9.18 14.66
CA LEU A 181 2.91 -10.22 14.10
C LEU A 181 3.67 -11.48 13.69
N HIS A 182 4.87 -11.34 13.13
CA HIS A 182 5.68 -12.50 12.75
C HIS A 182 6.15 -13.31 13.97
N SER A 183 6.49 -12.64 15.07
CA SER A 183 6.85 -13.32 16.32
C SER A 183 5.67 -14.11 16.93
N LEU A 184 4.43 -13.64 16.70
CA LEU A 184 3.21 -14.27 17.19
C LEU A 184 2.68 -15.38 16.27
N ASP A 185 2.91 -15.27 14.97
CA ASP A 185 2.54 -16.27 13.97
C ASP A 185 3.61 -16.42 12.87
N PRO A 186 4.51 -17.40 13.00
CA PRO A 186 5.52 -17.70 11.99
C PRO A 186 4.95 -18.31 10.70
N ARG A 187 3.66 -18.68 10.65
CA ARG A 187 3.03 -19.34 9.48
C ARG A 187 2.34 -18.36 8.54
N ALA A 188 1.92 -17.20 9.03
CA ALA A 188 1.38 -16.13 8.19
C ALA A 188 2.52 -15.25 7.62
N ASP A 189 2.23 -14.49 6.57
CA ASP A 189 3.13 -13.45 6.04
C ASP A 189 2.54 -12.04 6.27
N PRO A 190 2.67 -11.48 7.48
CA PRO A 190 2.08 -10.19 7.85
C PRO A 190 2.57 -9.02 7.01
N ALA A 191 3.81 -9.08 6.50
CA ALA A 191 4.35 -8.03 5.65
C ALA A 191 3.62 -7.94 4.31
N TRP A 192 3.28 -9.09 3.72
CA TRP A 192 2.53 -9.11 2.45
C TRP A 192 1.09 -8.64 2.63
N ASP A 193 0.42 -9.06 3.71
CA ASP A 193 -0.92 -8.57 4.05
C ASP A 193 -0.90 -7.04 4.21
N CYS A 194 0.11 -6.50 4.92
CA CYS A 194 0.28 -5.06 5.08
C CYS A 194 0.45 -4.32 3.74
N ILE A 195 1.28 -4.84 2.84
CA ILE A 195 1.51 -4.26 1.49
C ILE A 195 0.22 -4.25 0.67
N ILE A 196 -0.58 -5.33 0.71
CA ILE A 196 -1.86 -5.38 0.00
C ILE A 196 -2.84 -4.35 0.56
N HIS A 197 -2.97 -4.24 1.89
CA HIS A 197 -3.89 -3.28 2.51
C HIS A 197 -3.47 -1.84 2.23
N GLN A 198 -2.18 -1.51 2.33
CA GLN A 198 -1.67 -0.18 2.00
C GLN A 198 -1.89 0.18 0.54
N LYS A 199 -1.69 -0.77 -0.38
CA LYS A 199 -2.04 -0.57 -1.79
C LYS A 199 -3.54 -0.28 -1.92
N ALA A 200 -4.41 -1.09 -1.32
CA ALA A 200 -5.85 -0.91 -1.45
C ALA A 200 -6.28 0.46 -0.92
N ALA A 201 -5.78 0.85 0.26
CA ALA A 201 -6.03 2.17 0.85
C ALA A 201 -5.51 3.31 -0.07
N LEU A 202 -4.30 3.17 -0.63
CA LEU A 202 -3.75 4.15 -1.57
C LEU A 202 -4.61 4.28 -2.83
N ILE A 203 -5.07 3.16 -3.40
CA ILE A 203 -5.96 3.15 -4.56
C ILE A 203 -7.30 3.79 -4.23
N ASP A 204 -7.88 3.51 -3.06
CA ASP A 204 -9.16 4.08 -2.64
C ASP A 204 -9.06 5.60 -2.42
N VAL A 205 -7.96 6.07 -1.84
CA VAL A 205 -7.67 7.52 -1.71
C VAL A 205 -7.43 8.16 -3.09
N LEU A 206 -6.74 7.50 -4.00
CA LEU A 206 -6.58 8.02 -5.36
C LEU A 206 -7.93 8.08 -6.11
N ARG A 207 -8.78 7.06 -5.94
CA ARG A 207 -10.12 7.03 -6.54
C ARG A 207 -11.04 8.09 -5.94
N SER A 208 -10.93 8.41 -4.66
CA SER A 208 -11.70 9.50 -4.06
C SER A 208 -11.31 10.88 -4.58
N CYS A 209 -10.10 11.02 -5.16
CA CYS A 209 -9.67 12.22 -5.88
C CYS A 209 -10.25 12.32 -7.31
N ALA A 210 -11.00 11.32 -7.79
CA ALA A 210 -11.72 11.44 -9.05
C ALA A 210 -13.02 12.23 -8.84
N VAL A 211 -13.18 13.36 -9.52
CA VAL A 211 -14.46 14.08 -9.52
C VAL A 211 -15.45 13.36 -10.44
N ASP A 212 -16.61 12.98 -9.90
CA ASP A 212 -17.65 12.28 -10.65
C ASP A 212 -18.25 13.17 -11.77
N PRO A 213 -18.26 12.71 -13.04
CA PRO A 213 -18.82 13.48 -14.15
C PRO A 213 -20.35 13.65 -14.06
N LYS A 214 -21.02 12.84 -13.23
CA LYS A 214 -22.49 12.89 -13.04
C LYS A 214 -22.95 14.01 -12.11
N GLN A 215 -22.15 14.43 -11.12
CA GLN A 215 -22.47 15.58 -10.28
C GLN A 215 -22.38 16.90 -11.06
N GLN A 216 -21.65 16.91 -12.18
CA GLN A 216 -21.41 18.07 -13.02
C GLN A 216 -22.56 18.37 -14.02
N GLN A 217 -23.39 17.38 -14.36
CA GLN A 217 -24.47 17.55 -15.36
C GLN A 217 -25.74 18.21 -14.80
N GLN A 218 -25.92 18.28 -13.48
CA GLN A 218 -27.18 18.76 -12.87
C GLN A 218 -27.19 20.23 -12.45
N GLN A 219 -26.08 20.97 -12.56
CA GLN A 219 -25.96 22.29 -11.93
C GLN A 219 -25.51 23.37 -12.94
N GLN A 220 -26.45 24.21 -13.36
CA GLN A 220 -26.27 25.21 -14.43
C GLN A 220 -25.84 26.62 -13.95
N SER A 221 -25.59 26.85 -12.66
CA SER A 221 -25.20 28.19 -12.17
C SER A 221 -23.71 28.50 -12.34
N HIS A 222 -23.41 29.74 -12.75
CA HIS A 222 -22.08 30.23 -13.12
C HIS A 222 -21.06 30.18 -11.95
N GLU A 223 -21.50 30.53 -10.73
CA GLU A 223 -20.67 30.45 -9.51
C GLU A 223 -20.25 29.00 -9.16
N ILE A 224 -21.06 28.00 -9.54
CA ILE A 224 -20.78 26.59 -9.27
C ILE A 224 -19.75 26.03 -10.28
N LYS A 225 -19.73 26.53 -11.53
CA LYS A 225 -18.73 26.11 -12.54
C LYS A 225 -17.30 26.50 -12.15
N LEU A 226 -17.10 27.66 -11.55
CA LEU A 226 -15.82 28.11 -10.99
C LEU A 226 -15.35 27.18 -9.86
N HIS A 227 -16.25 26.88 -8.91
CA HIS A 227 -15.96 25.97 -7.80
C HIS A 227 -15.55 24.57 -8.28
N ILE A 228 -16.16 24.06 -9.38
CA ILE A 228 -15.81 22.75 -9.96
C ILE A 228 -14.38 22.74 -10.56
N HIS A 229 -13.92 23.86 -11.12
CA HIS A 229 -12.56 23.97 -11.69
C HIS A 229 -11.50 24.02 -10.58
N ASP A 230 -11.75 24.79 -9.53
CA ASP A 230 -10.87 24.86 -8.36
C ASP A 230 -10.84 23.51 -7.62
N GLN A 231 -11.99 22.86 -7.46
CA GLN A 231 -12.07 21.54 -6.83
C GLN A 231 -11.28 20.50 -7.60
N ALA A 232 -11.40 20.42 -8.92
CA ALA A 232 -10.66 19.43 -9.69
C ALA A 232 -9.14 19.68 -9.71
N THR A 233 -8.72 20.95 -9.68
CA THR A 233 -7.31 21.33 -9.53
C THR A 233 -6.79 20.83 -8.18
N ALA A 234 -7.51 21.11 -7.10
CA ALA A 234 -7.17 20.65 -5.75
C ALA A 234 -7.14 19.12 -5.64
N MET A 235 -8.04 18.41 -6.30
CA MET A 235 -8.04 16.94 -6.32
C MET A 235 -6.82 16.37 -7.06
N VAL A 236 -6.37 17.01 -8.15
CA VAL A 236 -5.13 16.60 -8.85
C VAL A 236 -3.90 16.86 -7.97
N ASP A 237 -3.87 17.98 -7.26
CA ASP A 237 -2.79 18.29 -6.32
C ASP A 237 -2.75 17.26 -5.18
N GLN A 238 -3.91 16.95 -4.58
CA GLN A 238 -4.03 15.90 -3.56
C GLN A 238 -3.58 14.54 -4.08
N ALA A 239 -3.96 14.16 -5.31
CA ALA A 239 -3.52 12.91 -5.92
C ALA A 239 -1.99 12.87 -6.13
N CYS A 240 -1.38 13.99 -6.53
CA CYS A 240 0.07 14.13 -6.66
C CYS A 240 0.78 14.05 -5.31
N ASP A 241 0.24 14.67 -4.27
CA ASP A 241 0.80 14.68 -2.93
C ASP A 241 0.73 13.31 -2.28
N VAL A 242 -0.44 12.64 -2.35
CA VAL A 242 -0.63 11.28 -1.83
C VAL A 242 0.33 10.31 -2.52
N LEU A 243 0.46 10.42 -3.84
CA LEU A 243 1.39 9.56 -4.58
C LEU A 243 2.85 9.89 -4.26
N THR A 244 3.22 11.14 -4.03
CA THR A 244 4.61 11.53 -3.71
C THR A 244 5.00 11.19 -2.26
N THR A 245 4.03 11.10 -1.35
CA THR A 245 4.28 10.82 0.08
C THR A 245 4.14 9.33 0.42
N ALA A 246 3.00 8.71 0.08
CA ALA A 246 2.69 7.35 0.52
C ALA A 246 3.34 6.26 -0.33
N PHE A 247 3.53 6.50 -1.64
CA PHE A 247 4.07 5.47 -2.53
C PHE A 247 5.58 5.20 -2.33
N PRO A 248 6.46 6.20 -2.10
CA PRO A 248 7.85 5.91 -1.75
C PRO A 248 7.99 5.06 -0.49
N ASP A 249 7.13 5.29 0.50
CA ASP A 249 7.11 4.53 1.76
C ASP A 249 6.70 3.08 1.52
N LEU A 250 5.63 2.88 0.76
CA LEU A 250 5.19 1.55 0.30
C LEU A 250 6.28 0.87 -0.54
N TRP A 251 6.92 1.60 -1.46
CA TRP A 251 7.99 1.08 -2.30
C TRP A 251 9.20 0.67 -1.46
N TYR A 252 9.56 1.45 -0.44
CA TYR A 252 10.62 1.10 0.49
C TYR A 252 10.28 -0.15 1.30
N LEU A 253 9.03 -0.31 1.76
CA LEU A 253 8.57 -1.53 2.41
C LEU A 253 8.66 -2.75 1.49
N ILE A 254 8.25 -2.61 0.22
CA ILE A 254 8.41 -3.64 -0.82
C ILE A 254 9.89 -3.98 -1.02
N GLN A 255 10.78 -2.98 -1.08
CA GLN A 255 12.21 -3.23 -1.21
C GLN A 255 12.78 -3.97 0.01
N LEU A 256 12.35 -3.63 1.23
CA LEU A 256 12.78 -4.34 2.45
C LEU A 256 12.28 -5.78 2.48
N TYR A 257 11.09 -6.02 1.95
CA TYR A 257 10.53 -7.36 1.78
C TYR A 257 11.32 -8.19 0.78
N ILE A 258 11.62 -7.63 -0.40
CA ILE A 258 12.46 -8.29 -1.42
C ILE A 258 13.88 -8.53 -0.90
N LYS A 259 14.47 -7.56 -0.18
CA LYS A 259 15.82 -7.64 0.37
C LYS A 259 15.92 -8.46 1.67
N ARG A 260 14.81 -9.05 2.15
CA ARG A 260 14.75 -9.91 3.35
C ARG A 260 15.22 -9.23 4.65
N LYS A 261 15.04 -7.91 4.76
CA LYS A 261 15.46 -7.14 5.96
C LYS A 261 14.35 -6.97 7.00
N LEU A 262 13.14 -7.46 6.72
CA LEU A 262 11.97 -7.33 7.60
C LEU A 262 11.99 -8.34 8.75
N TYR A 263 12.46 -9.56 8.51
CA TYR A 263 12.46 -10.66 9.48
C TYR A 263 13.91 -11.05 9.89
N PRO A 264 14.15 -11.45 11.14
CA PRO A 264 15.42 -12.05 11.55
C PRO A 264 15.66 -13.36 10.76
N LEU A 265 16.89 -13.58 10.28
CA LEU A 265 17.29 -14.81 9.58
C LEU A 265 17.05 -16.03 10.50
N SER A 266 15.99 -16.79 10.23
CA SER A 266 15.68 -18.06 10.91
C SER A 266 16.02 -19.23 9.99
N GLU A 267 16.40 -20.38 10.55
CA GLU A 267 16.93 -21.59 9.89
C GLU A 267 16.00 -22.22 8.82
N ARG A 268 14.74 -21.75 8.68
CA ARG A 268 13.75 -22.22 7.68
C ARG A 268 13.82 -21.47 6.34
N SER A 269 15.03 -21.13 5.88
CA SER A 269 15.24 -20.23 4.73
C SER A 269 14.68 -20.77 3.40
N GLU A 270 14.72 -22.08 3.14
CA GLU A 270 14.51 -22.61 1.77
C GLU A 270 13.04 -22.65 1.28
N GLU A 271 12.05 -22.87 2.16
CA GLU A 271 10.62 -22.83 1.79
C GLU A 271 10.08 -21.40 1.63
N ILE A 272 10.62 -20.50 2.44
CA ILE A 272 10.43 -19.05 2.35
C ILE A 272 11.03 -18.56 1.02
N ASP A 273 12.19 -19.07 0.59
CA ASP A 273 12.85 -18.67 -0.66
C ASP A 273 12.01 -18.87 -1.93
N ARG A 274 11.24 -19.96 -2.03
CA ARG A 274 10.34 -20.19 -3.17
C ARG A 274 9.16 -19.22 -3.14
N THR A 275 8.57 -19.01 -1.97
CA THR A 275 7.37 -18.16 -1.79
C THR A 275 7.63 -16.68 -2.15
N TYR A 276 8.82 -16.15 -1.84
CA TYR A 276 9.15 -14.73 -2.06
C TYR A 276 9.55 -14.44 -3.51
N MET A 277 10.15 -15.41 -4.21
CA MET A 277 10.46 -15.29 -5.64
C MET A 277 9.20 -15.34 -6.52
N HIS A 278 8.17 -16.10 -6.13
CA HIS A 278 6.90 -16.17 -6.86
C HIS A 278 6.04 -14.89 -6.74
N LYS A 279 6.26 -14.05 -5.71
CA LYS A 279 5.52 -12.79 -5.51
C LYS A 279 6.08 -11.60 -6.27
N ALA A 280 7.31 -11.69 -6.82
CA ALA A 280 7.91 -10.67 -7.68
C ALA A 280 6.96 -10.15 -8.79
N PRO A 281 6.34 -11.00 -9.64
CA PRO A 281 5.38 -10.55 -10.66
C PRO A 281 4.13 -9.89 -10.07
N GLU A 282 3.68 -10.35 -8.89
CA GLU A 282 2.54 -9.74 -8.20
C GLU A 282 2.86 -8.31 -7.79
N PHE A 283 4.05 -8.03 -7.24
CA PHE A 283 4.49 -6.66 -6.94
C PHE A 283 4.50 -5.74 -8.17
N LEU A 284 4.92 -6.26 -9.33
CA LEU A 284 4.88 -5.49 -10.58
C LEU A 284 3.43 -5.15 -10.96
N ALA A 285 2.51 -6.10 -10.81
CA ALA A 285 1.09 -5.88 -11.04
C ALA A 285 0.47 -4.89 -10.04
N LEU A 286 0.85 -4.97 -8.75
CA LEU A 286 0.41 -4.03 -7.71
C LEU A 286 0.82 -2.60 -8.06
N THR A 287 2.09 -2.42 -8.42
CA THR A 287 2.66 -1.11 -8.78
C THR A 287 2.00 -0.54 -10.03
N LYS A 288 1.79 -1.39 -11.04
CA LYS A 288 1.12 -1.01 -12.29
C LYS A 288 -0.31 -0.52 -12.03
N GLU A 289 -1.07 -1.19 -11.18
CA GLU A 289 -2.45 -0.79 -10.86
C GLU A 289 -2.53 0.58 -10.17
N ILE A 290 -1.62 0.87 -9.23
CA ILE A 290 -1.54 2.18 -8.57
C ILE A 290 -1.29 3.28 -9.60
N ILE A 291 -0.29 3.10 -10.46
CA ILE A 291 0.06 4.08 -11.49
C ILE A 291 -1.08 4.27 -12.51
N GLN A 292 -1.71 3.19 -12.96
CA GLN A 292 -2.85 3.25 -13.88
C GLN A 292 -4.07 3.94 -13.26
N THR A 293 -4.29 3.76 -11.96
CA THR A 293 -5.35 4.47 -11.22
C THR A 293 -5.03 5.96 -11.17
N PHE A 294 -3.80 6.34 -10.81
CA PHE A 294 -3.37 7.75 -10.83
C PHE A 294 -3.53 8.39 -12.21
N VAL A 295 -3.05 7.72 -13.27
CA VAL A 295 -3.20 8.20 -14.66
C VAL A 295 -4.67 8.41 -15.01
N SER A 296 -5.53 7.45 -14.67
CA SER A 296 -6.97 7.55 -14.92
C SER A 296 -7.59 8.74 -14.18
N VAL A 297 -7.25 8.94 -12.91
CA VAL A 297 -7.76 10.05 -12.08
C VAL A 297 -7.35 11.41 -12.66
N VAL A 298 -6.09 11.56 -13.05
CA VAL A 298 -5.60 12.81 -13.66
C VAL A 298 -6.29 13.08 -15.00
N ARG A 299 -6.43 12.05 -15.85
CA ARG A 299 -7.12 12.18 -17.15
C ARG A 299 -8.61 12.53 -16.97
N LEU A 300 -9.31 11.92 -16.00
CA LEU A 300 -10.71 12.21 -15.72
C LEU A 300 -10.91 13.66 -15.29
N ASN A 301 -10.06 14.16 -14.39
CA ASN A 301 -10.18 15.52 -13.86
C ASN A 301 -9.82 16.61 -14.89
N LEU A 302 -8.81 16.37 -15.74
CA LEU A 302 -8.24 17.40 -16.61
C LEU A 302 -8.62 17.28 -18.10
N LEU A 303 -8.82 16.06 -18.62
CA LEU A 303 -9.02 15.79 -20.06
C LEU A 303 -10.46 15.41 -20.42
N SER A 304 -11.22 14.77 -19.54
CA SER A 304 -12.57 14.25 -19.86
C SER A 304 -13.65 15.33 -20.08
N ARG A 305 -13.33 16.62 -19.88
CA ARG A 305 -14.28 17.73 -20.09
C ARG A 305 -14.60 18.02 -21.56
N LEU A 306 -13.77 17.55 -22.48
CA LEU A 306 -13.91 17.82 -23.91
C LEU A 306 -14.99 16.97 -24.62
N THR A 307 -15.51 15.91 -23.99
CA THR A 307 -16.37 14.92 -24.69
C THR A 307 -17.87 15.09 -24.47
N THR A 308 -18.33 16.05 -23.66
CA THR A 308 -19.77 16.19 -23.31
C THR A 308 -20.50 17.37 -23.95
N THR A 309 -19.92 18.08 -24.92
CA THR A 309 -20.61 19.11 -25.73
C THR A 309 -21.36 18.52 -26.94
N LYS A 310 -21.97 17.35 -26.77
CA LYS A 310 -23.03 16.85 -27.66
C LYS A 310 -24.25 16.46 -26.85
N SER A 311 -24.74 17.37 -26.02
CA SER A 311 -26.11 17.30 -25.52
C SER A 311 -27.00 18.12 -26.44
N ASP A 312 -27.94 17.44 -27.09
CA ASP A 312 -29.03 18.00 -27.90
C ASP A 312 -29.93 18.92 -27.06
N MET A 313 -29.54 20.18 -26.86
CA MET A 313 -30.44 21.26 -26.47
C MET A 313 -29.83 22.56 -26.98
N THR A 314 -30.44 23.16 -27.99
CA THR A 314 -30.01 24.43 -28.62
C THR A 314 -29.93 25.56 -27.60
N PRO A 315 -28.72 26.01 -27.19
CA PRO A 315 -28.58 27.30 -26.55
C PRO A 315 -28.44 28.34 -27.68
N THR A 316 -28.87 29.57 -27.42
CA THR A 316 -28.66 30.69 -28.34
C THR A 316 -27.15 30.83 -28.60
N GLN A 317 -26.73 31.03 -29.86
CA GLN A 317 -25.32 31.08 -30.27
C GLN A 317 -24.45 32.03 -29.41
N ASP A 318 -25.05 33.11 -28.90
CA ASP A 318 -24.37 34.09 -28.06
C ASP A 318 -24.08 33.58 -26.63
N ASP A 319 -24.97 32.78 -26.03
CA ASP A 319 -24.77 32.22 -24.67
C ASP A 319 -23.67 31.14 -24.63
N GLU A 320 -23.49 30.37 -25.71
CA GLU A 320 -22.40 29.39 -25.82
C GLU A 320 -21.04 30.09 -25.96
N LEU A 321 -20.95 31.18 -26.72
CA LEU A 321 -19.70 31.91 -26.94
C LEU A 321 -19.14 32.53 -25.66
N TYR A 322 -19.99 33.11 -24.80
CA TYR A 322 -19.56 33.68 -23.51
C TYR A 322 -19.25 32.61 -22.46
N ALA A 323 -20.04 31.53 -22.38
CA ALA A 323 -19.79 30.43 -21.45
C ALA A 323 -18.47 29.69 -21.77
N ASN A 324 -18.16 29.49 -23.05
CA ASN A 324 -16.92 28.84 -23.49
C ASN A 324 -15.68 29.70 -23.22
N ALA A 325 -15.80 31.04 -23.30
CA ALA A 325 -14.70 31.95 -23.03
C ALA A 325 -14.29 31.97 -21.55
N ASP A 326 -15.25 31.93 -20.62
CA ASP A 326 -14.97 31.90 -19.19
C ASP A 326 -14.39 30.54 -18.74
N GLU A 327 -14.90 29.43 -19.29
CA GLU A 327 -14.31 28.11 -19.05
C GLU A 327 -12.85 28.03 -19.55
N THR A 328 -12.59 28.55 -20.75
CA THR A 328 -11.23 28.60 -21.33
C THR A 328 -10.30 29.46 -20.46
N TYR A 329 -10.78 30.59 -19.94
CA TYR A 329 -10.03 31.47 -19.04
C TYR A 329 -9.62 30.75 -17.75
N GLN A 330 -10.55 30.04 -17.10
CA GLN A 330 -10.24 29.28 -15.88
C GLN A 330 -9.24 28.15 -16.15
N ARG A 331 -9.39 27.42 -17.26
CA ARG A 331 -8.46 26.35 -17.63
C ARG A 331 -7.06 26.88 -17.92
N VAL A 332 -6.90 28.02 -18.57
CA VAL A 332 -5.58 28.65 -18.79
C VAL A 332 -4.89 29.00 -17.46
N LYS A 333 -5.66 29.41 -16.45
CA LYS A 333 -5.12 29.78 -15.14
C LYS A 333 -4.62 28.56 -14.35
N THR A 334 -5.35 27.44 -14.36
CA THR A 334 -5.07 26.29 -13.49
C THR A 334 -4.25 25.18 -14.15
N LEU A 335 -4.43 24.94 -15.46
CA LEU A 335 -3.82 23.81 -16.15
C LEU A 335 -2.27 23.84 -16.19
N PRO A 336 -1.59 24.98 -16.41
CA PRO A 336 -0.12 25.03 -16.34
C PRO A 336 0.42 24.58 -14.98
N HIS A 337 -0.24 24.98 -13.89
CA HIS A 337 0.10 24.54 -12.52
C HIS A 337 -0.05 23.02 -12.36
N CYS A 338 -1.18 22.45 -12.80
CA CYS A 338 -1.40 21.00 -12.78
C CYS A 338 -0.33 20.23 -13.59
N VAL A 339 0.06 20.74 -14.77
CA VAL A 339 1.12 20.14 -15.59
C VAL A 339 2.43 20.12 -14.81
N GLN A 340 2.77 21.22 -14.14
CA GLN A 340 4.00 21.32 -13.37
C GLN A 340 3.99 20.41 -12.13
N ASN A 341 2.88 20.31 -11.40
CA ASN A 341 2.76 19.43 -10.24
C ASN A 341 2.83 17.95 -10.64
N CYS A 342 2.10 17.55 -11.69
CA CYS A 342 2.20 16.22 -12.28
C CYS A 342 3.63 15.91 -12.75
N ARG A 343 4.32 16.89 -13.38
CA ARG A 343 5.72 16.76 -13.77
C ARG A 343 6.60 16.48 -12.56
N LEU A 344 6.50 17.27 -11.51
CA LEU A 344 7.29 17.09 -10.28
C LEU A 344 7.03 15.71 -9.63
N CYS A 345 5.77 15.30 -9.53
CA CYS A 345 5.38 13.98 -9.04
C CYS A 345 6.04 12.87 -9.86
N ILE A 346 5.94 12.93 -11.20
CA ILE A 346 6.53 11.92 -12.09
C ILE A 346 8.07 11.91 -12.00
N LEU A 347 8.72 13.07 -11.87
CA LEU A 347 10.17 13.15 -11.69
C LEU A 347 10.64 12.51 -10.38
N ARG A 348 9.80 12.51 -9.34
CA ARG A 348 10.04 11.80 -8.06
C ARG A 348 9.83 10.30 -8.24
N LEU A 349 8.75 9.87 -8.89
CA LEU A 349 8.48 8.46 -9.15
C LEU A 349 9.55 7.80 -10.03
N VAL A 350 10.00 8.49 -11.08
CA VAL A 350 11.08 7.98 -11.97
C VAL A 350 12.42 7.92 -11.24
N SER A 351 12.63 8.73 -10.19
CA SER A 351 13.84 8.64 -9.36
C SER A 351 13.83 7.44 -8.41
N LEU A 352 12.66 6.82 -8.19
CA LEU A 352 12.61 5.51 -7.55
C LEU A 352 13.07 4.50 -8.62
N ASP A 353 14.13 3.73 -8.33
CA ASP A 353 14.69 2.71 -9.22
C ASP A 353 13.74 1.49 -9.35
N ILE A 354 12.55 1.72 -9.92
CA ILE A 354 11.53 0.69 -10.07
C ILE A 354 11.76 -0.04 -11.40
N GLN A 355 11.79 -1.38 -11.31
CA GLN A 355 12.04 -2.30 -12.42
C GLN A 355 10.83 -2.47 -13.38
N VAL A 356 9.71 -1.78 -13.12
CA VAL A 356 8.47 -1.87 -13.90
C VAL A 356 8.48 -0.81 -15.00
N ASP A 357 8.09 -1.20 -16.21
CA ASP A 357 7.90 -0.30 -17.36
C ASP A 357 6.62 0.55 -17.27
N PHE A 358 6.35 1.23 -16.14
CA PHE A 358 5.28 2.26 -16.07
C PHE A 358 5.73 3.61 -16.63
N LYS A 359 7.03 3.75 -16.95
CA LYS A 359 7.60 4.97 -17.52
C LYS A 359 6.86 5.39 -18.80
N LYS A 360 6.44 4.42 -19.61
CA LYS A 360 5.68 4.70 -20.84
C LYS A 360 4.33 5.35 -20.54
N ASP A 361 3.56 4.80 -19.60
CA ASP A 361 2.23 5.31 -19.23
C ASP A 361 2.32 6.72 -18.64
N LEU A 362 3.31 6.99 -17.77
CA LEU A 362 3.55 8.32 -17.20
C LEU A 362 4.06 9.33 -18.24
N GLN A 363 4.93 8.91 -19.17
CA GLN A 363 5.40 9.76 -20.27
C GLN A 363 4.27 10.11 -21.24
N GLU A 364 3.37 9.16 -21.51
CA GLU A 364 2.18 9.38 -22.34
C GLU A 364 1.23 10.37 -21.66
N LEU A 365 0.93 10.19 -20.36
CA LEU A 365 0.16 11.15 -19.59
C LEU A 365 0.77 12.56 -19.64
N MET A 366 2.08 12.68 -19.43
CA MET A 366 2.75 13.99 -19.48
C MET A 366 2.67 14.64 -20.85
N PHE A 367 2.77 13.85 -21.91
CA PHE A 367 2.62 14.37 -23.27
C PHE A 367 1.18 14.84 -23.51
N ASP A 368 0.18 14.06 -23.12
CA ASP A 368 -1.23 14.42 -23.25
C ASP A 368 -1.55 15.74 -22.51
N LEU A 369 -1.07 15.86 -21.26
CA LEU A 369 -1.26 17.08 -20.45
C LEU A 369 -0.56 18.30 -21.07
N ARG A 370 0.66 18.13 -21.59
CA ARG A 370 1.39 19.21 -22.28
C ARG A 370 0.69 19.64 -23.57
N LEU A 371 0.17 18.69 -24.34
CA LEU A 371 -0.56 18.95 -25.58
C LEU A 371 -1.89 19.67 -25.30
N GLU A 372 -2.62 19.24 -24.28
CA GLU A 372 -3.86 19.90 -23.87
C GLU A 372 -3.60 21.31 -23.34
N CYS A 373 -2.57 21.49 -22.52
CA CYS A 373 -2.15 22.80 -22.03
C CYS A 373 -1.78 23.74 -23.17
N PHE A 374 -1.06 23.24 -24.19
CA PHE A 374 -0.77 24.02 -25.40
C PHE A 374 -2.04 24.47 -26.12
N LYS A 375 -2.99 23.56 -26.38
CA LYS A 375 -4.25 23.88 -27.07
C LYS A 375 -5.04 24.95 -26.32
N VAL A 376 -5.25 24.76 -25.02
CA VAL A 376 -6.02 25.68 -24.18
C VAL A 376 -5.40 27.08 -24.15
N ILE A 377 -4.07 27.19 -24.03
CA ILE A 377 -3.39 28.49 -24.07
C ILE A 377 -3.51 29.15 -25.46
N MET A 378 -3.37 28.38 -26.54
CA MET A 378 -3.47 28.91 -27.90
C MET A 378 -4.91 29.33 -28.26
N ASP A 379 -5.91 28.56 -27.87
CA ASP A 379 -7.33 28.90 -28.08
C ASP A 379 -7.68 30.18 -27.32
N HIS A 380 -7.20 30.31 -26.08
CA HIS A 380 -7.34 31.55 -25.31
C HIS A 380 -6.62 32.74 -25.97
N ALA A 381 -5.42 32.54 -26.50
CA ALA A 381 -4.71 33.59 -27.22
C ALA A 381 -5.51 34.06 -28.45
N CYS A 382 -6.11 33.14 -29.20
CA CYS A 382 -6.98 33.48 -30.34
C CYS A 382 -8.22 34.30 -29.90
N LEU A 383 -8.84 33.92 -28.77
CA LEU A 383 -9.97 34.66 -28.20
C LEU A 383 -9.58 36.07 -27.76
N GLU A 384 -8.43 36.25 -27.10
CA GLU A 384 -7.95 37.57 -26.71
C GLU A 384 -7.58 38.43 -27.92
N VAL A 385 -6.91 37.86 -28.93
CA VAL A 385 -6.63 38.53 -30.20
C VAL A 385 -7.91 39.06 -30.83
N SER A 386 -8.95 38.24 -30.90
CA SER A 386 -10.23 38.61 -31.51
C SER A 386 -10.93 39.77 -30.77
N ARG A 387 -10.61 39.99 -29.49
CA ARG A 387 -11.13 41.09 -28.65
C ARG A 387 -10.29 42.36 -28.70
N LEU A 388 -9.10 42.31 -29.31
CA LEU A 388 -8.21 43.48 -29.41
C LEU A 388 -8.84 44.65 -30.18
N ASN A 389 -9.79 44.39 -31.09
CA ASN A 389 -10.56 45.44 -31.77
C ASN A 389 -11.25 46.40 -30.79
N THR A 390 -11.75 45.89 -29.66
CA THR A 390 -12.44 46.68 -28.63
C THR A 390 -11.49 47.40 -27.67
N GLN A 391 -10.20 47.03 -27.66
CA GLN A 391 -9.17 47.60 -26.80
C GLN A 391 -8.33 48.67 -27.50
N GLU A 392 -8.64 48.98 -28.76
CA GLU A 392 -7.99 50.06 -29.50
C GLU A 392 -8.31 51.42 -28.88
N THR A 393 -7.27 52.14 -28.47
CA THR A 393 -7.37 53.45 -27.80
C THR A 393 -7.21 54.62 -28.76
N TRP A 394 -6.74 54.36 -29.99
CA TRP A 394 -6.44 55.38 -31.01
C TRP A 394 -5.39 56.42 -30.59
N GLU A 395 -4.63 56.14 -29.52
CA GLU A 395 -3.49 56.95 -29.11
C GLU A 395 -2.31 56.71 -30.05
N LEU A 396 -1.79 57.78 -30.65
CA LEU A 396 -0.71 57.72 -31.62
C LEU A 396 0.67 57.71 -30.94
N GLU A 397 1.47 56.70 -31.26
CA GLU A 397 2.90 56.58 -30.99
C GLU A 397 3.66 56.95 -32.26
N TYR A 398 4.70 57.78 -32.14
CA TYR A 398 5.53 58.19 -33.26
C TYR A 398 6.74 57.26 -33.39
N ASP A 399 6.84 56.56 -34.52
CA ASP A 399 8.03 55.80 -34.91
C ASP A 399 8.77 56.54 -36.04
N GLU A 400 10.07 56.74 -35.87
CA GLU A 400 10.96 57.41 -36.84
C GLU A 400 10.98 56.70 -38.21
N GLN A 401 10.62 55.42 -38.29
CA GLN A 401 10.75 54.61 -39.52
C GLN A 401 9.46 54.42 -40.35
N LEU A 402 8.27 54.48 -39.73
CA LEU A 402 6.98 54.24 -40.41
C LEU A 402 5.90 55.28 -40.09
N GLY A 403 6.21 56.32 -39.33
CA GLY A 403 5.27 57.37 -38.94
C GLY A 403 4.46 56.98 -37.70
N SER A 404 3.30 57.63 -37.54
CA SER A 404 2.44 57.40 -36.37
C SER A 404 1.63 56.11 -36.50
N HIS A 405 1.75 55.22 -35.50
CA HIS A 405 0.93 54.02 -35.33
C HIS A 405 0.26 54.04 -33.94
N THR A 406 -0.73 53.21 -33.67
CA THR A 406 -1.33 53.07 -32.33
C THR A 406 -0.62 52.02 -31.49
N LYS A 407 -1.05 51.86 -30.23
CA LYS A 407 -0.56 50.83 -29.31
C LYS A 407 -0.96 49.40 -29.70
N LEU A 408 -1.94 49.21 -30.58
CA LEU A 408 -2.52 47.90 -30.89
C LEU A 408 -1.52 46.84 -31.37
N PRO A 409 -0.60 47.12 -32.31
CA PRO A 409 0.42 46.15 -32.72
C PRO A 409 1.35 45.71 -31.57
N ASN A 410 1.67 46.62 -30.66
CA ASN A 410 2.52 46.35 -29.50
C ASN A 410 1.74 45.52 -28.46
N LEU A 411 0.46 45.84 -28.21
CA LEU A 411 -0.42 45.02 -27.36
C LEU A 411 -0.56 43.58 -27.87
N PHE A 412 -0.72 43.40 -29.18
CA PHE A 412 -0.73 42.08 -29.80
C PHE A 412 0.59 41.34 -29.57
N HIS A 413 1.72 42.00 -29.84
CA HIS A 413 3.04 41.41 -29.62
C HIS A 413 3.22 40.95 -28.17
N ASP A 414 2.99 41.83 -27.20
CA ASP A 414 3.25 41.56 -25.78
C ASP A 414 2.35 40.46 -25.23
N MET A 415 1.10 40.40 -25.68
CA MET A 415 0.19 39.32 -25.37
C MET A 415 0.70 37.97 -25.91
N VAL A 416 1.09 37.90 -27.19
CA VAL A 416 1.64 36.67 -27.78
C VAL A 416 2.93 36.25 -27.10
N VAL A 417 3.82 37.19 -26.77
CA VAL A 417 5.05 36.90 -26.01
C VAL A 417 4.73 36.33 -24.64
N THR A 418 3.78 36.91 -23.92
CA THR A 418 3.36 36.43 -22.59
C THR A 418 2.86 34.99 -22.65
N LYS A 419 1.96 34.67 -23.60
CA LYS A 419 1.46 33.29 -23.76
C LYS A 419 2.54 32.33 -24.23
N ALA A 420 3.42 32.76 -25.13
CA ALA A 420 4.54 31.95 -25.61
C ALA A 420 5.54 31.63 -24.49
N ASN A 421 5.76 32.54 -23.53
CA ASN A 421 6.59 32.29 -22.35
C ASN A 421 5.96 31.22 -21.44
N ILE A 422 4.66 31.32 -21.16
CA ILE A 422 3.93 30.31 -20.38
C ILE A 422 4.01 28.93 -21.04
N ILE A 423 3.84 28.88 -22.37
CA ILE A 423 4.02 27.66 -23.18
C ILE A 423 5.46 27.15 -23.08
N ASN A 424 6.47 28.03 -23.16
CA ASN A 424 7.86 27.62 -23.08
C ASN A 424 8.18 26.96 -21.73
N GLU A 425 7.74 27.57 -20.63
CA GLU A 425 7.98 27.07 -19.28
C GLU A 425 7.23 25.76 -19.00
N ASN A 426 5.95 25.66 -19.37
CA ASN A 426 5.11 24.54 -18.95
C ASN A 426 5.04 23.43 -20.00
N VAL A 427 5.07 23.77 -21.28
CA VAL A 427 4.91 22.83 -22.40
C VAL A 427 6.23 22.50 -23.06
N LEU A 428 7.16 23.45 -23.29
CA LEU A 428 8.36 23.16 -24.10
C LEU A 428 9.55 22.71 -23.27
N SER A 429 9.68 23.19 -22.04
CA SER A 429 10.69 22.69 -21.10
C SER A 429 10.50 21.18 -20.90
N ALA A 430 11.52 20.41 -21.28
CA ALA A 430 11.47 18.96 -21.29
C ALA A 430 12.65 18.39 -20.50
N ASN A 431 12.37 17.53 -19.53
CA ASN A 431 13.41 16.80 -18.79
C ASN A 431 13.83 15.53 -19.55
N VAL A 432 14.55 15.72 -20.65
CA VAL A 432 14.96 14.63 -21.56
C VAL A 432 15.76 13.52 -20.83
N ILE A 433 16.56 13.90 -19.83
CA ILE A 433 17.38 12.98 -19.02
C ILE A 433 16.51 11.97 -18.23
N LYS A 434 15.29 12.35 -17.88
CA LYS A 434 14.33 11.51 -17.15
C LYS A 434 13.24 10.91 -18.05
N GLY A 435 13.44 10.97 -19.37
CA GLY A 435 12.60 10.31 -20.37
C GLY A 435 11.43 11.13 -20.92
N GLU A 436 11.34 12.43 -20.62
CA GLU A 436 10.36 13.28 -21.30
C GLU A 436 10.72 13.46 -22.78
N ARG A 437 9.75 13.23 -23.66
CA ARG A 437 9.90 13.46 -25.09
C ARG A 437 9.92 14.96 -25.40
N LYS A 438 10.69 15.36 -26.42
CA LYS A 438 10.61 16.75 -26.89
C LYS A 438 9.28 16.96 -27.61
N PHE A 439 8.64 18.10 -27.34
CA PHE A 439 7.30 18.38 -27.86
C PHE A 439 7.23 18.36 -29.40
N PHE A 440 8.20 19.01 -30.06
CA PHE A 440 8.26 19.11 -31.53
C PHE A 440 8.91 17.92 -32.24
N GLU A 441 9.27 16.84 -31.53
CA GLU A 441 9.66 15.57 -32.19
C GLU A 441 8.41 14.82 -32.68
N ASP A 442 7.25 15.08 -32.07
CA ASP A 442 5.98 14.51 -32.49
C ASP A 442 5.38 15.27 -33.68
N LYS A 443 4.97 14.52 -34.72
CA LYS A 443 4.45 15.10 -35.96
C LYS A 443 3.09 15.74 -35.75
N GLU A 444 2.25 15.17 -34.90
CA GLU A 444 0.90 15.69 -34.65
C GLU A 444 0.95 16.96 -33.80
N ALA A 445 1.77 16.98 -32.75
CA ALA A 445 2.02 18.20 -31.97
C ALA A 445 2.58 19.34 -32.84
N THR A 446 3.53 19.04 -33.73
CA THR A 446 4.11 20.05 -34.65
C THR A 446 3.06 20.60 -35.62
N LYS A 447 2.20 19.73 -36.17
CA LYS A 447 1.11 20.13 -37.06
C LYS A 447 0.07 20.98 -36.32
N GLN A 448 -0.35 20.58 -35.12
CA GLN A 448 -1.31 21.33 -34.31
C GLN A 448 -0.75 22.69 -33.91
N ALA A 449 0.54 22.76 -33.55
CA ALA A 449 1.21 24.03 -33.28
C ALA A 449 1.24 24.95 -34.50
N ALA A 450 1.54 24.40 -35.69
CA ALA A 450 1.53 25.18 -36.93
C ALA A 450 0.14 25.76 -37.24
N ILE A 451 -0.91 24.96 -37.11
CA ILE A 451 -2.29 25.40 -37.34
C ILE A 451 -2.71 26.46 -36.32
N ALA A 452 -2.38 26.25 -35.04
CA ALA A 452 -2.73 27.19 -33.98
C ALA A 452 -2.03 28.55 -34.13
N VAL A 453 -0.73 28.56 -34.47
CA VAL A 453 0.01 29.81 -34.71
C VAL A 453 -0.50 30.50 -35.98
N TYR A 454 -0.76 29.76 -37.06
CA TYR A 454 -1.35 30.32 -38.27
C TYR A 454 -2.71 30.98 -38.01
N ARG A 455 -3.57 30.30 -37.24
CA ARG A 455 -4.87 30.84 -36.82
C ARG A 455 -4.70 32.11 -35.99
N LEU A 456 -3.83 32.10 -34.98
CA LEU A 456 -3.56 33.27 -34.13
C LEU A 456 -3.14 34.51 -34.94
N LEU A 457 -2.21 34.33 -35.88
CA LEU A 457 -1.73 35.41 -36.75
C LEU A 457 -2.81 35.88 -37.74
N GLY A 458 -3.64 34.94 -38.22
CA GLY A 458 -4.79 35.21 -39.09
C GLY A 458 -5.93 35.94 -38.38
N ASP A 459 -6.22 35.58 -37.13
CA ASP A 459 -7.23 36.22 -36.29
C ASP A 459 -6.85 37.70 -36.08
N PHE A 460 -5.56 38.02 -35.91
CA PHE A 460 -5.12 39.42 -35.84
C PHE A 460 -5.28 40.17 -37.16
N ALA A 461 -5.09 39.50 -38.32
CA ALA A 461 -5.42 40.11 -39.61
C ALA A 461 -6.92 40.42 -39.73
N SER A 462 -7.78 39.55 -39.17
CA SER A 462 -9.24 39.75 -39.15
C SER A 462 -9.67 40.93 -38.27
N VAL A 463 -8.93 41.23 -37.18
CA VAL A 463 -9.16 42.42 -36.33
C VAL A 463 -9.07 43.70 -37.17
N PHE A 464 -8.07 43.81 -38.05
CA PHE A 464 -7.96 44.97 -38.95
C PHE A 464 -9.14 45.05 -39.93
N GLN A 465 -9.61 43.92 -40.46
CA GLN A 465 -10.80 43.90 -41.33
C GLN A 465 -12.07 44.34 -40.59
N MET A 466 -12.23 43.97 -39.32
CA MET A 466 -13.33 44.43 -38.47
C MET A 466 -13.25 45.94 -38.21
N LEU A 467 -12.07 46.46 -37.84
CA LEU A 467 -11.86 47.89 -37.64
C LEU A 467 -12.14 48.72 -38.90
N ILE A 468 -11.76 48.21 -40.08
CA ILE A 468 -12.09 48.83 -41.39
C ILE A 468 -13.62 48.85 -41.61
N LYS A 469 -14.31 47.75 -41.29
CA LYS A 469 -15.77 47.65 -41.42
C LYS A 469 -16.50 48.59 -40.46
N ASP A 470 -16.03 48.74 -39.21
CA ASP A 470 -16.61 49.63 -38.21
C ASP A 470 -16.42 51.12 -38.58
N CYS A 471 -15.29 51.46 -39.21
CA CYS A 471 -15.08 52.79 -39.80
C CYS A 471 -16.03 53.06 -40.99
N SER A 472 -16.40 52.02 -41.74
CA SER A 472 -17.27 52.10 -42.92
C SER A 472 -18.77 52.16 -42.57
N SER A 473 -19.19 51.47 -41.51
CA SER A 473 -20.58 51.38 -41.06
C SER A 473 -21.07 52.62 -40.30
N SER A 474 -20.16 53.48 -39.83
CA SER A 474 -20.43 54.75 -39.13
C SER A 474 -21.00 55.85 -40.07
N THR A 475 -21.92 55.49 -40.96
CA THR A 475 -22.52 56.39 -41.96
C THR A 475 -23.98 56.64 -41.62
N SER A 476 -24.24 57.46 -40.60
CA SER A 476 -25.49 58.21 -40.51
C SER A 476 -25.25 59.60 -41.09
N ASN A 477 -25.66 59.76 -42.35
CA ASN A 477 -26.10 60.99 -43.01
C ASN A 477 -25.75 62.32 -42.33
N SER A 478 -24.74 63.02 -42.85
CA SER A 478 -24.71 64.49 -42.93
C SER A 478 -23.64 64.87 -43.95
N ILE A 479 -24.06 65.08 -45.20
CA ILE A 479 -23.28 65.83 -46.18
C ILE A 479 -23.66 67.30 -45.93
N GLU A 480 -22.76 68.09 -45.35
CA GLU A 480 -22.79 69.55 -45.52
C GLU A 480 -21.45 70.02 -46.11
N PRO A 481 -21.48 70.95 -47.07
CA PRO A 481 -20.32 71.28 -47.88
C PRO A 481 -19.35 72.22 -47.16
N LEU A 482 -18.07 72.07 -47.50
CA LEU A 482 -16.94 72.91 -47.10
C LEU A 482 -17.28 74.40 -47.07
N SER A 483 -16.91 75.05 -45.98
CA SER A 483 -16.52 76.46 -45.99
C SER A 483 -15.34 76.67 -45.04
N SER A 484 -14.33 77.32 -45.60
CA SER A 484 -13.04 77.70 -45.05
C SER A 484 -13.14 78.32 -43.65
N SER A 485 -12.29 77.88 -42.70
CA SER A 485 -11.26 78.73 -42.07
C SER A 485 -10.78 78.19 -40.70
N THR A 486 -9.47 78.34 -40.51
CA THR A 486 -8.74 78.43 -39.23
C THR A 486 -8.43 77.13 -38.47
N ILE A 487 -7.15 76.75 -38.58
CA ILE A 487 -6.44 75.81 -37.72
C ILE A 487 -6.48 76.35 -36.28
N MET A 488 -7.30 75.74 -35.44
CA MET A 488 -7.25 75.84 -33.98
C MET A 488 -7.18 74.41 -33.46
N ILE A 489 -6.03 74.07 -32.89
CA ILE A 489 -5.75 72.79 -32.24
C ILE A 489 -6.65 72.70 -31.01
N ASN A 490 -7.78 72.02 -31.13
CA ASN A 490 -8.58 71.55 -30.01
C ASN A 490 -8.71 70.04 -30.11
N SER A 491 -8.09 69.37 -29.14
CA SER A 491 -8.06 67.94 -28.90
C SER A 491 -9.46 67.40 -28.58
N SER A 492 -10.25 67.06 -29.61
CA SER A 492 -11.27 66.00 -29.64
C SER A 492 -12.10 66.04 -30.94
N GLU A 493 -11.47 66.29 -32.08
CA GLU A 493 -12.16 66.18 -33.37
C GLU A 493 -12.22 64.71 -33.78
N HIS A 494 -13.43 64.23 -34.08
CA HIS A 494 -13.67 62.92 -34.67
C HIS A 494 -12.62 62.65 -35.77
N LEU A 495 -11.76 61.67 -35.52
CA LEU A 495 -10.77 61.21 -36.47
C LEU A 495 -11.49 60.96 -37.81
N SER A 496 -11.16 61.73 -38.84
CA SER A 496 -11.82 61.60 -40.14
C SER A 496 -11.71 60.16 -40.62
N LYS A 497 -12.73 59.61 -41.30
CA LYS A 497 -12.74 58.22 -41.81
C LYS A 497 -11.46 57.88 -42.58
N THR A 498 -10.94 58.83 -43.35
CA THR A 498 -9.67 58.70 -44.08
C THR A 498 -8.45 58.65 -43.16
N MET A 499 -8.45 59.39 -42.06
CA MET A 499 -7.38 59.37 -41.06
C MET A 499 -7.37 58.07 -40.25
N CYS A 500 -8.55 57.53 -39.88
CA CYS A 500 -8.66 56.20 -39.27
C CYS A 500 -8.11 55.10 -40.16
N LEU A 501 -8.46 55.12 -41.45
CA LEU A 501 -7.98 54.14 -42.43
C LEU A 501 -6.45 54.22 -42.61
N VAL A 502 -5.88 55.42 -42.68
CA VAL A 502 -4.41 55.61 -42.74
C VAL A 502 -3.72 55.11 -41.48
N ILE A 503 -4.29 55.35 -40.30
CA ILE A 503 -3.74 54.84 -39.03
C ILE A 503 -3.80 53.31 -38.97
N ILE A 504 -4.91 52.70 -39.39
CA ILE A 504 -5.04 51.24 -39.50
C ILE A 504 -3.96 50.67 -40.46
N LEU A 505 -3.72 51.33 -41.59
CA LEU A 505 -2.70 50.91 -42.56
C LEU A 505 -1.29 51.04 -42.00
N ASN A 506 -1.00 52.11 -41.25
CA ASN A 506 0.28 52.27 -40.57
C ASN A 506 0.48 51.18 -39.49
N ASN A 507 -0.57 50.88 -38.71
CA ASN A 507 -0.55 49.78 -37.73
C ASN A 507 -0.29 48.43 -38.39
N PHE A 508 -0.92 48.20 -39.54
CA PHE A 508 -0.78 46.98 -40.31
C PHE A 508 0.62 46.84 -40.92
N ALA A 509 1.14 47.94 -41.50
CA ALA A 509 2.49 47.99 -42.06
C ALA A 509 3.56 47.79 -40.97
N TYR A 510 3.38 48.40 -39.79
CA TYR A 510 4.24 48.21 -38.63
C TYR A 510 4.20 46.75 -38.13
N THR A 511 3.01 46.15 -38.06
CA THR A 511 2.84 44.73 -37.70
C THR A 511 3.61 43.82 -38.66
N ARG A 512 3.45 44.04 -39.97
CA ARG A 512 4.10 43.23 -41.01
C ARG A 512 5.63 43.38 -41.01
N ARG A 513 6.15 44.59 -40.81
CA ARG A 513 7.60 44.87 -40.91
C ARG A 513 8.38 44.57 -39.63
N PHE A 514 7.77 44.74 -38.45
CA PHE A 514 8.49 44.59 -37.18
C PHE A 514 7.95 43.50 -36.28
N ILE A 515 6.62 43.37 -36.14
CA ILE A 515 6.02 42.43 -35.19
C ILE A 515 6.12 40.99 -35.70
N LEU A 516 5.72 40.70 -36.94
CA LEU A 516 5.80 39.34 -37.49
C LEU A 516 7.23 38.78 -37.51
N PRO A 517 8.28 39.52 -37.92
CA PRO A 517 9.65 39.03 -37.84
C PRO A 517 10.15 38.78 -36.41
N ARG A 518 9.75 39.62 -35.44
CA ARG A 518 10.07 39.43 -34.02
C ARG A 518 9.44 38.15 -33.49
N LEU A 519 8.16 37.91 -33.79
CA LEU A 519 7.45 36.69 -33.41
C LEU A 519 8.04 35.45 -34.08
N LYS A 520 8.40 35.53 -35.38
CA LYS A 520 9.11 34.46 -36.09
C LYS A 520 10.40 34.06 -35.37
N LYS A 521 11.23 35.05 -35.02
CA LYS A 521 12.49 34.81 -34.28
C LYS A 521 12.23 34.16 -32.91
N LEU A 522 11.19 34.59 -32.21
CA LEU A 522 10.80 34.03 -30.91
C LEU A 522 10.41 32.55 -31.02
N PHE A 523 9.51 32.19 -31.94
CA PHE A 523 9.09 30.79 -32.10
C PHE A 523 10.22 29.88 -32.62
N LEU A 524 11.11 30.40 -33.47
CA LEU A 524 12.31 29.68 -33.89
C LEU A 524 13.27 29.43 -32.72
N ASN A 525 13.46 30.40 -31.81
CA ASN A 525 14.25 30.23 -30.59
C ASN A 525 13.66 29.16 -29.68
N TYR A 526 12.34 29.01 -29.65
CA TYR A 526 11.63 27.94 -28.93
C TYR A 526 11.65 26.58 -29.65
N GLY A 527 12.36 26.47 -30.78
CA GLY A 527 12.58 25.21 -31.49
C GLY A 527 11.46 24.82 -32.46
N PHE A 528 10.51 25.71 -32.75
CA PHE A 528 9.44 25.45 -33.70
C PHE A 528 9.93 25.58 -35.15
N ARG A 529 10.42 24.48 -35.72
CA ARG A 529 10.99 24.45 -37.10
C ARG A 529 9.97 24.66 -38.22
N GLY A 530 8.67 24.53 -37.94
CA GLY A 530 7.60 24.76 -38.91
C GLY A 530 7.25 26.24 -39.13
N MET A 531 7.88 27.15 -38.37
CA MET A 531 7.52 28.57 -38.36
C MET A 531 7.75 29.26 -39.70
N ASP A 532 8.76 28.87 -40.48
CA ASP A 532 9.06 29.50 -41.77
C ASP A 532 7.87 29.40 -42.72
N ARG A 533 7.28 28.20 -42.86
CA ARG A 533 6.12 27.97 -43.72
C ARG A 533 4.88 28.73 -43.21
N VAL A 534 4.67 28.75 -41.89
CA VAL A 534 3.55 29.50 -41.30
C VAL A 534 3.70 31.00 -41.59
N TYR A 535 4.92 31.52 -41.42
CA TYR A 535 5.24 32.92 -41.70
C TYR A 535 4.99 33.29 -43.16
N ASP A 536 5.43 32.47 -44.12
CA ASP A 536 5.25 32.74 -45.54
C ASP A 536 3.76 32.81 -45.92
N GLU A 537 2.94 31.87 -45.42
CA GLU A 537 1.49 31.85 -45.65
C GLU A 537 0.78 33.03 -44.96
N THR A 538 1.19 33.38 -43.73
CA THR A 538 0.70 34.57 -43.05
C THR A 538 1.08 35.84 -43.82
N GLU A 539 2.29 35.94 -44.35
CA GLU A 539 2.70 37.10 -45.15
C GLU A 539 1.85 37.27 -46.41
N ILE A 540 1.41 36.17 -47.04
CA ILE A 540 0.48 36.20 -48.18
C ILE A 540 -0.89 36.74 -47.76
N ILE A 541 -1.44 36.29 -46.62
CA ILE A 541 -2.69 36.84 -46.07
C ILE A 541 -2.53 38.34 -45.84
N TYR A 542 -1.43 38.73 -45.19
CA TYR A 542 -1.23 40.13 -44.84
C TYR A 542 -1.07 40.99 -46.10
N LYS A 543 -0.36 40.53 -47.14
CA LYS A 543 -0.29 41.22 -48.45
C LYS A 543 -1.68 41.40 -49.08
N ARG A 544 -2.54 40.37 -49.04
CA ARG A 544 -3.90 40.46 -49.59
C ARG A 544 -4.75 41.49 -48.84
N VAL A 545 -4.64 41.55 -47.51
CA VAL A 545 -5.37 42.53 -46.71
C VAL A 545 -4.86 43.95 -46.98
N ASP A 546 -3.54 44.12 -47.13
CA ASP A 546 -2.92 45.39 -47.55
C ASP A 546 -3.52 45.89 -48.88
N GLU A 547 -3.51 45.03 -49.91
CA GLU A 547 -4.06 45.33 -51.25
C GLU A 547 -5.55 45.70 -51.21
N GLN A 548 -6.35 44.96 -50.43
CA GLN A 548 -7.78 45.26 -50.25
C GLN A 548 -8.01 46.58 -49.51
N SER A 549 -7.14 46.92 -48.56
CA SER A 549 -7.22 48.16 -47.78
C SER A 549 -6.87 49.37 -48.64
N PHE A 550 -5.90 49.24 -49.55
CA PHE A 550 -5.57 50.28 -50.55
C PHE A 550 -6.68 50.53 -51.57
N ILE A 551 -7.51 49.52 -51.90
CA ILE A 551 -8.65 49.68 -52.82
C ILE A 551 -9.82 50.43 -52.15
N ASN A 552 -9.90 50.40 -50.82
CA ASN A 552 -10.98 51.03 -50.04
C ASN A 552 -10.68 52.49 -49.61
N ILE A 553 -9.47 53.00 -49.88
CA ILE A 553 -9.11 54.43 -49.78
C ILE A 553 -9.41 55.08 -51.13
#